data_AF-A0A9E5HJ65-F1
#
_entry.id   AF-A0A9E5HJ65-F1
#
_cell.length_a   1.000
_cell.length_b   1.000
_cell.length_c   1.000
_cell.angle_alpha   90.00
_cell.angle_beta   90.00
_cell.angle_gamma   90.00
#
_symmetry.space_group_name_H-M   'P 1'
#
loop_
_entity.id
_entity.type
_entity.pdbx_description
1 polymer ?
#
loop_
_entity_poly.entity_id
_entity_poly.type
_entity_poly.pdbx_seq_one_letter_code
_entity_poly.pdbx_strand_id
1 'polypeptide(L)'
;MNDVPSKRSLYDISERTKKRNAAEGRFRLYGIIAIAIGLLMLLVLVTTIIYRGTSAFQQTFITLEVELLEKKLDKKGNRNIDDIKKVSTFGYTPLLATAMQNALKENGIETDLKKKALSGMISKSAAAQMREYVLADPSVIGTTVEFRFLTNGWIDGYLKGRYTRESVENSKFASAAQFDLTDKLVEIGVIEKKFNLDFILGADSSDQRPESAGIGVAM
;
A
#
# COMPACT_ATOMS: atom_id res chain seq x y z
N MET A 1 -16.70 -39.29 -83.35
CA MET A 1 -15.58 -39.73 -82.49
C MET A 1 -15.87 -39.19 -81.10
N ASN A 2 -16.49 -40.00 -80.25
CA ASN A 2 -16.97 -39.56 -78.93
C ASN A 2 -15.82 -39.67 -77.93
N ASP A 3 -15.30 -38.53 -77.47
CA ASP A 3 -14.38 -38.48 -76.33
C ASP A 3 -15.14 -38.90 -75.06
N VAL A 4 -14.82 -40.08 -74.56
CA VAL A 4 -15.33 -40.57 -73.27
C VAL A 4 -14.56 -39.84 -72.17
N PRO A 5 -15.22 -39.13 -71.24
CA PRO A 5 -14.52 -38.47 -70.14
C PRO A 5 -13.83 -39.52 -69.27
N SER A 6 -12.50 -39.41 -69.16
CA SER A 6 -11.68 -40.23 -68.27
C SER A 6 -12.28 -40.26 -66.86
N LYS A 7 -12.65 -41.46 -66.40
CA LYS A 7 -13.20 -41.71 -65.06
C LYS A 7 -12.11 -41.41 -64.02
N ARG A 8 -12.07 -40.19 -63.51
CA ARG A 8 -11.27 -39.88 -62.31
C ARG A 8 -11.88 -40.62 -61.12
N SER A 9 -11.08 -41.49 -60.50
CA SER A 9 -11.45 -42.21 -59.29
C SER A 9 -11.81 -41.23 -58.17
N LEU A 10 -12.94 -41.46 -57.50
CA LEU A 10 -13.38 -40.66 -56.34
C LEU A 10 -12.41 -40.76 -55.15
N TYR A 11 -11.51 -41.74 -55.17
CA TYR A 11 -10.50 -41.98 -54.15
C TYR A 11 -9.17 -41.24 -54.43
N ASP A 12 -9.02 -40.64 -55.61
CA ASP A 12 -7.79 -39.92 -55.98
C ASP A 12 -7.88 -38.45 -55.54
N ILE A 13 -7.07 -38.08 -54.55
CA ILE A 13 -7.06 -36.72 -54.01
C ILE A 13 -6.46 -35.80 -55.07
N SER A 14 -7.31 -35.00 -55.71
CA SER A 14 -6.88 -34.04 -56.72
C SER A 14 -5.87 -33.02 -56.15
N GLU A 15 -4.94 -32.55 -56.98
CA GLU A 15 -3.96 -31.52 -56.61
C GLU A 15 -4.62 -30.23 -56.06
N ARG A 16 -5.83 -29.90 -56.54
CA ARG A 16 -6.65 -28.80 -55.99
C ARG A 16 -7.13 -29.09 -54.56
N THR A 17 -7.53 -30.33 -54.29
CA THR A 17 -7.97 -30.77 -52.95
C THR A 17 -6.80 -30.72 -51.96
N LYS A 18 -5.61 -31.20 -52.36
CA LYS A 18 -4.39 -31.10 -51.53
C LYS A 18 -4.04 -29.63 -51.21
N LYS A 19 -4.09 -28.74 -52.20
CA LYS A 19 -3.82 -27.31 -52.03
C LYS A 19 -4.79 -26.62 -51.07
N ARG A 20 -6.08 -26.96 -51.14
CA ARG A 20 -7.11 -26.43 -50.23
C ARG A 20 -6.90 -26.93 -48.79
N ASN A 21 -6.67 -28.23 -48.62
CA ASN A 21 -6.45 -28.83 -47.29
C ASN A 21 -5.20 -28.24 -46.61
N ALA A 22 -4.13 -27.94 -47.37
CA ALA A 22 -2.96 -27.26 -46.84
C ALA A 22 -3.21 -25.79 -46.46
N ALA A 23 -4.10 -25.09 -47.16
CA ALA A 23 -4.53 -23.73 -46.78
C ALA A 23 -5.40 -23.74 -45.52
N GLU A 24 -6.33 -24.69 -45.43
CA GLU A 24 -7.19 -24.88 -44.25
C GLU A 24 -6.39 -25.26 -43.00
N GLY A 25 -5.39 -26.13 -43.13
CA GLY A 25 -4.48 -26.48 -42.03
C GLY A 25 -3.71 -25.27 -41.49
N ARG A 26 -3.22 -24.40 -42.39
CA ARG A 26 -2.53 -23.15 -41.99
C ARG A 26 -3.47 -22.15 -41.32
N PHE A 27 -4.68 -21.99 -41.85
CA PHE A 27 -5.70 -21.12 -41.25
C PHE A 27 -6.08 -21.60 -39.85
N ARG A 28 -6.30 -22.91 -39.69
CA ARG A 28 -6.58 -23.53 -38.38
C ARG A 28 -5.41 -23.34 -37.41
N LEU A 29 -4.17 -23.51 -37.88
CA LEU A 29 -2.97 -23.27 -37.07
C LEU A 29 -2.89 -21.82 -36.62
N TYR A 30 -3.08 -20.85 -37.50
CA TYR A 30 -3.09 -19.43 -37.13
C TYR A 30 -4.20 -19.09 -36.14
N GLY A 31 -5.40 -19.67 -36.30
CA GLY A 31 -6.50 -19.51 -35.36
C GLY A 31 -6.15 -20.06 -33.96
N ILE A 32 -5.57 -21.27 -33.88
CA ILE A 32 -5.12 -21.88 -32.62
C ILE A 32 -4.03 -21.02 -31.98
N ILE A 33 -3.04 -20.55 -32.75
CA ILE A 33 -1.97 -19.68 -32.25
C ILE A 33 -2.54 -18.37 -31.71
N ALA A 34 -3.48 -17.73 -32.42
CA ALA A 34 -4.11 -16.49 -31.98
C ALA A 34 -4.86 -16.66 -30.66
N ILE A 35 -5.64 -17.75 -30.52
CA ILE A 35 -6.34 -18.07 -29.26
C ILE A 35 -5.33 -18.34 -28.14
N ALA A 36 -4.26 -19.10 -28.42
CA ALA A 36 -3.23 -19.42 -27.43
C ALA A 36 -2.52 -18.14 -26.93
N ILE A 37 -2.20 -17.20 -27.82
CA ILE A 37 -1.63 -15.90 -27.44
C ILE A 37 -2.62 -15.11 -26.59
N GLY A 38 -3.91 -15.08 -26.94
CA GLY A 38 -4.94 -14.41 -26.15
C GLY A 38 -5.06 -14.97 -24.73
N LEU A 39 -5.06 -16.30 -24.59
CA LEU A 39 -5.09 -16.97 -23.28
C LEU A 39 -3.82 -16.72 -22.48
N LEU A 40 -2.65 -16.70 -23.12
CA LEU A 40 -1.38 -16.38 -22.48
C LEU A 40 -1.39 -14.95 -21.94
N MET A 41 -1.86 -13.99 -22.73
CA MET A 41 -1.97 -12.59 -22.30
C MET A 41 -2.94 -12.43 -21.12
N LEU A 42 -4.08 -13.12 -21.14
CA LEU A 42 -5.01 -13.15 -20.02
C LEU A 42 -4.35 -13.72 -18.75
N LEU A 43 -3.62 -14.84 -18.87
CA LEU A 43 -2.91 -15.45 -17.75
C LEU A 43 -1.87 -14.50 -17.16
N VAL A 44 -1.09 -13.81 -18.01
CA VAL A 44 -0.10 -12.80 -17.58
C VAL A 44 -0.80 -11.66 -16.85
N LEU A 45 -1.93 -11.16 -17.37
CA LEU A 45 -2.69 -10.07 -16.77
C LEU A 45 -3.22 -10.46 -15.38
N VAL A 46 -3.88 -11.61 -15.26
CA VAL A 46 -4.42 -12.10 -13.97
C VAL A 46 -3.30 -12.31 -12.96
N THR A 47 -2.20 -12.96 -13.36
CA THR A 47 -1.04 -13.19 -12.48
C THR A 47 -0.43 -11.87 -12.02
N THR A 48 -0.34 -10.89 -12.91
CA THR A 48 0.20 -9.56 -12.59
C THR A 48 -0.69 -8.82 -11.59
N ILE A 49 -2.01 -8.86 -11.77
CA ILE A 49 -2.97 -8.23 -10.86
C ILE A 49 -2.87 -8.85 -9.46
N ILE A 50 -2.89 -10.18 -9.37
CA ILE A 50 -2.77 -10.88 -8.08
C ILE A 50 -1.44 -10.53 -7.41
N TYR A 51 -0.33 -10.68 -8.13
CA TYR A 51 1.01 -10.43 -7.58
C TYR A 51 1.15 -8.99 -7.06
N ARG A 52 0.79 -7.99 -7.87
CA ARG A 52 0.89 -6.58 -7.46
C ARG A 52 -0.13 -6.22 -6.37
N GLY A 53 -1.33 -6.80 -6.41
CA GLY A 53 -2.42 -6.55 -5.47
C GLY A 53 -2.20 -7.15 -4.08
N THR A 54 -1.49 -8.28 -3.95
CA THR A 54 -1.25 -8.94 -2.65
C THR A 54 -0.64 -7.98 -1.60
N SER A 55 0.21 -7.07 -2.04
CA SER A 55 0.86 -6.08 -1.17
C SER A 55 -0.08 -5.02 -0.58
N ALA A 56 -1.31 -4.87 -1.09
CA ALA A 56 -2.30 -3.94 -0.54
C ALA A 56 -2.97 -4.47 0.74
N PHE A 57 -3.01 -5.79 0.91
CA PHE A 57 -3.57 -6.45 2.11
C PHE A 57 -2.62 -6.43 3.30
N GLN A 58 -1.37 -6.01 3.12
CA GLN A 58 -0.42 -5.81 4.21
C GLN A 58 -0.17 -4.32 4.37
N GLN A 59 0.03 -3.87 5.60
CA GLN A 59 0.36 -2.49 5.88
C GLN A 59 1.32 -2.41 7.07
N THR A 60 2.22 -1.45 7.00
CA THR A 60 3.22 -1.21 8.04
C THR A 60 2.65 -0.25 9.10
N PHE A 61 2.60 -0.74 10.33
CA PHE A 61 2.17 0.01 11.50
C PHE A 61 3.36 0.36 12.38
N ILE A 62 3.20 1.42 13.16
CA ILE A 62 4.11 1.83 14.23
C ILE A 62 3.32 1.94 15.53
N THR A 63 3.82 1.30 16.59
CA THR A 63 3.20 1.33 17.92
C THR A 63 4.00 2.30 18.80
N LEU A 64 3.33 3.32 19.35
CA LEU A 64 3.98 4.35 20.16
C LEU A 64 3.17 4.63 21.42
N GLU A 65 3.88 4.80 22.54
CA GLU A 65 3.32 5.39 23.74
C GLU A 65 3.27 6.91 23.61
N VAL A 66 2.06 7.47 23.57
CA VAL A 66 1.85 8.91 23.40
C VAL A 66 1.34 9.51 24.69
N GLU A 67 2.11 10.45 25.23
CA GLU A 67 1.68 11.28 26.36
C GLU A 67 0.76 12.41 25.87
N LEU A 68 -0.50 12.38 26.31
CA LEU A 68 -1.54 13.33 25.90
C LEU A 68 -1.47 14.62 26.73
N LEU A 69 -0.41 15.40 26.54
CA LEU A 69 -0.10 16.57 27.36
C LEU A 69 -1.24 17.61 27.45
N GLU A 70 -1.70 17.88 28.67
CA GLU A 70 -2.74 18.86 28.96
C GLU A 70 -2.39 20.26 28.44
N LYS A 71 -1.13 20.70 28.63
CA LYS A 71 -0.65 22.00 28.13
C LYS A 71 -0.82 22.21 26.61
N LYS A 72 -0.96 21.12 25.84
CA LYS A 72 -1.16 21.16 24.39
C LYS A 72 -2.61 20.99 24.00
N LEU A 73 -3.33 20.10 24.68
CA LEU A 73 -4.67 19.66 24.29
C LEU A 73 -5.79 20.40 25.02
N ASP A 74 -5.55 20.86 26.24
CA ASP A 74 -6.50 21.61 27.05
C ASP A 74 -5.78 22.78 27.74
N LYS A 75 -5.62 23.89 27.00
CA LYS A 75 -4.91 25.08 27.50
C LYS A 75 -5.61 25.74 28.70
N LYS A 76 -6.89 25.46 28.93
CA LYS A 76 -7.68 26.04 30.01
C LYS A 76 -7.79 25.10 31.21
N GLY A 77 -7.41 23.83 31.07
CA GLY A 77 -7.47 22.80 32.11
C GLY A 77 -8.90 22.50 32.59
N ASN A 78 -9.92 22.84 31.78
CA ASN A 78 -11.32 22.74 32.18
C ASN A 78 -12.01 21.48 31.63
N ARG A 79 -11.28 20.65 30.87
CA ARG A 79 -11.76 19.43 30.18
C ARG A 79 -13.02 19.66 29.35
N ASN A 80 -13.27 20.90 28.92
CA ASN A 80 -14.46 21.24 28.19
C ASN A 80 -14.32 20.81 26.73
N ILE A 81 -15.23 19.93 26.29
CA ILE A 81 -15.28 19.40 24.93
C ILE A 81 -15.29 20.52 23.87
N ASP A 82 -16.01 21.61 24.11
CA ASP A 82 -16.11 22.71 23.13
C ASP A 82 -14.81 23.49 22.98
N ASP A 83 -13.99 23.54 24.03
CA ASP A 83 -12.65 24.13 23.98
C ASP A 83 -11.64 23.15 23.35
N ILE A 84 -11.74 21.85 23.65
CA ILE A 84 -10.87 20.81 23.07
C ILE A 84 -11.13 20.67 21.56
N LYS A 85 -12.39 20.75 21.11
CA LYS A 85 -12.75 20.73 19.67
C LYS A 85 -12.06 21.82 18.87
N LYS A 86 -11.72 22.97 19.49
CA LYS A 86 -11.00 24.08 18.83
C LYS A 86 -9.52 23.78 18.61
N VAL A 87 -8.96 22.77 19.30
CA VAL A 87 -7.60 22.31 19.00
C VAL A 87 -7.62 21.61 17.65
N SER A 88 -6.94 22.22 16.67
CA SER A 88 -6.83 21.66 15.34
C SER A 88 -6.01 20.37 15.36
N THR A 89 -6.19 19.53 14.34
CA THR A 89 -5.42 18.29 14.17
C THR A 89 -3.91 18.54 14.18
N PHE A 90 -3.44 19.69 13.66
CA PHE A 90 -2.03 20.09 13.72
C PHE A 90 -1.50 20.30 15.14
N GLY A 91 -2.36 20.58 16.11
CA GLY A 91 -2.00 20.69 17.53
C GLY A 91 -1.51 19.37 18.13
N TYR A 92 -1.87 18.24 17.52
CA TYR A 92 -1.51 16.89 17.98
C TYR A 92 -0.19 16.40 17.35
N THR A 93 0.23 16.92 16.19
CA THR A 93 1.47 16.51 15.51
C THR A 93 2.73 16.58 16.39
N PRO A 94 2.93 17.59 17.26
CA PRO A 94 4.09 17.63 18.14
C PRO A 94 4.15 16.48 19.14
N LEU A 95 3.00 15.91 19.55
CA LEU A 95 2.95 14.77 20.47
C LEU A 95 3.54 13.52 19.82
N LEU A 96 3.26 13.30 18.53
CA LEU A 96 3.83 12.19 17.76
C LEU A 96 5.35 12.28 17.66
N ALA A 97 5.88 13.48 17.41
CA ALA A 97 7.33 13.68 17.32
C ALA A 97 8.01 13.38 18.66
N THR A 98 7.39 13.80 19.78
CA THR A 98 7.89 13.50 21.12
C THR A 98 7.78 12.01 21.44
N ALA A 99 6.65 11.37 21.15
CA ALA A 99 6.45 9.93 21.36
C ALA A 99 7.48 9.09 20.61
N MET A 100 7.75 9.43 19.34
CA MET A 100 8.81 8.81 18.55
C MET A 100 10.19 8.99 19.19
N GLN A 101 10.50 10.19 19.69
CA GLN A 101 11.78 10.43 20.38
C GLN A 101 11.91 9.64 21.69
N ASN A 102 10.81 9.48 22.43
CA ASN A 102 10.80 8.70 23.67
C ASN A 102 11.01 7.22 23.36
N ALA A 103 10.29 6.66 22.39
CA ALA A 103 10.47 5.28 21.93
C ALA A 103 11.91 4.99 21.50
N LEU A 104 12.56 5.93 20.80
CA LEU A 104 13.97 5.79 20.44
C LEU A 104 14.90 5.80 21.65
N LYS A 105 14.67 6.69 22.62
CA LYS A 105 15.47 6.76 23.85
C LYS A 105 15.33 5.52 24.72
N GLU A 106 14.10 5.03 24.89
CA GLU A 106 13.80 3.83 25.67
C GLU A 106 14.49 2.59 25.11
N ASN A 107 14.62 2.53 23.79
CA ASN A 107 15.31 1.44 23.09
C ASN A 107 16.80 1.71 22.81
N GLY A 108 17.37 2.79 23.35
CA GLY A 108 18.79 3.13 23.20
C GLY A 108 19.21 3.42 21.75
N ILE A 109 18.29 3.82 20.87
CA ILE A 109 18.57 4.12 19.47
C ILE A 109 18.91 5.60 19.32
N GLU A 110 20.17 5.87 18.97
CA GLU A 110 20.61 7.20 18.60
C GLU A 110 20.28 7.51 17.12
N THR A 111 19.83 8.74 16.87
CA THR A 111 19.55 9.25 15.53
C THR A 111 19.81 10.75 15.45
N ASP A 112 20.42 11.16 14.34
CA ASP A 112 20.63 12.58 14.00
C ASP A 112 19.40 13.20 13.29
N LEU A 113 18.34 12.42 13.11
CA LEU A 113 17.12 12.89 12.46
C LEU A 113 16.40 13.95 13.30
N LYS A 114 16.11 15.08 12.65
CA LYS A 114 15.32 16.16 13.26
C LYS A 114 13.89 15.70 13.53
N LYS A 115 13.22 16.31 14.52
CA LYS A 115 11.81 16.04 14.88
C LYS A 115 10.85 15.95 13.69
N LYS A 116 11.01 16.84 12.69
CA LYS A 116 10.18 16.86 11.48
C LYS A 116 10.35 15.60 10.61
N ALA A 117 11.57 15.07 10.53
CA ALA A 117 11.85 13.84 9.79
C ALA A 117 11.26 12.63 10.51
N LEU A 118 11.40 12.58 11.84
CA LEU A 118 10.79 11.55 12.68
C LEU A 118 9.25 11.55 12.56
N SER A 119 8.62 12.72 12.71
CA SER A 119 7.16 12.83 12.53
C SER A 119 6.70 12.48 11.12
N GLY A 120 7.57 12.68 10.11
CA GLY A 120 7.27 12.37 8.72
C GLY A 120 7.20 10.88 8.41
N MET A 121 7.79 10.02 9.25
CA MET A 121 7.73 8.56 9.15
C MET A 121 6.36 8.01 9.54
N ILE A 122 5.62 8.75 10.36
CA ILE A 122 4.27 8.40 10.79
C ILE A 122 3.30 8.95 9.75
N SER A 123 2.24 8.20 9.46
CA SER A 123 1.18 8.68 8.59
C SER A 123 0.64 10.02 9.10
N LYS A 124 0.28 10.91 8.17
CA LYS A 124 -0.50 12.10 8.51
C LYS A 124 -1.79 11.69 9.25
N SER A 125 -2.26 10.45 9.03
CA SER A 125 -3.11 9.55 9.85
C SER A 125 -3.32 9.98 11.28
N ALA A 126 -2.20 9.84 11.97
CA ALA A 126 -2.14 9.66 13.40
C ALA A 126 -2.69 10.85 14.18
N ALA A 127 -2.46 12.07 13.70
CA ALA A 127 -2.95 13.26 14.37
C ALA A 127 -4.49 13.33 14.42
N ALA A 128 -5.17 12.86 13.36
CA ALA A 128 -6.62 12.82 13.33
C ALA A 128 -7.16 11.70 14.26
N GLN A 129 -6.53 10.53 14.22
CA GLN A 129 -6.86 9.39 15.08
C GLN A 129 -6.74 9.74 16.56
N MET A 130 -5.66 10.40 16.98
CA MET A 130 -5.53 10.86 18.37
C MET A 130 -6.56 11.92 18.74
N ARG A 131 -6.87 12.84 17.82
CA ARG A 131 -7.89 13.87 18.07
C ARG A 131 -9.26 13.22 18.27
N GLU A 132 -9.63 12.26 17.44
CA GLU A 132 -10.88 11.52 17.56
C GLU A 132 -10.94 10.76 18.90
N TYR A 133 -9.84 10.09 19.28
CA TYR A 133 -9.73 9.41 20.58
C TYR A 133 -9.93 10.36 21.77
N VAL A 134 -9.26 11.51 21.76
CA VAL A 134 -9.39 12.53 22.83
C VAL A 134 -10.77 13.19 22.85
N LEU A 135 -11.42 13.35 21.70
CA LEU A 135 -12.77 13.90 21.62
C LEU A 135 -13.84 12.91 22.07
N ALA A 136 -13.61 11.62 21.88
CA ALA A 136 -14.48 10.56 22.37
C ALA A 136 -14.44 10.47 23.91
N ASP A 137 -13.25 10.63 24.49
CA ASP A 137 -13.08 10.66 25.95
C ASP A 137 -12.02 11.69 26.37
N PRO A 138 -12.42 12.92 26.78
CA PRO A 138 -11.50 13.94 27.27
C PRO A 138 -10.77 13.60 28.58
N SER A 139 -11.21 12.58 29.32
CA SER A 139 -10.60 12.22 30.60
C SER A 139 -9.18 11.69 30.44
N VAL A 140 -8.85 11.14 29.27
CA VAL A 140 -7.53 10.61 28.90
C VAL A 140 -6.45 11.67 28.72
N ILE A 141 -6.80 12.97 28.66
CA ILE A 141 -5.78 14.03 28.62
C ILE A 141 -4.95 13.93 29.92
N GLY A 142 -3.63 14.08 29.81
CA GLY A 142 -2.69 13.92 30.92
C GLY A 142 -2.24 12.48 31.17
N THR A 143 -2.75 11.48 30.44
CA THR A 143 -2.26 10.10 30.51
C THR A 143 -1.36 9.76 29.33
N THR A 144 -0.55 8.70 29.49
CA THR A 144 0.16 8.05 28.38
C THR A 144 -0.70 6.91 27.87
N VAL A 145 -0.91 6.87 26.55
CA VAL A 145 -1.74 5.86 25.88
C VAL A 145 -0.95 5.24 24.75
N GLU A 146 -1.00 3.91 24.64
CA GLU A 146 -0.44 3.20 23.50
C GLU A 146 -1.35 3.40 22.28
N PHE A 147 -0.77 3.90 21.20
CA PHE A 147 -1.44 4.00 19.91
C PHE A 147 -0.72 3.18 18.86
N ARG A 148 -1.51 2.56 17.99
CA ARG A 148 -1.04 1.97 16.74
C ARG A 148 -1.41 2.89 15.59
N PHE A 149 -0.39 3.37 14.90
CA PHE A 149 -0.54 4.26 13.75
C PHE A 149 -0.07 3.58 12.48
N LEU A 150 -0.61 4.02 11.35
CA LEU A 150 -0.01 3.74 10.06
C LEU A 150 1.33 4.47 9.93
N THR A 151 2.31 3.80 9.33
CA THR A 151 3.51 4.49 8.83
C THR A 151 3.19 5.23 7.53
N ASN A 152 4.04 6.17 7.15
CA ASN A 152 3.89 6.89 5.89
C ASN A 152 4.05 5.93 4.70
N GLY A 153 3.33 6.16 3.60
CA GLY A 153 3.33 5.28 2.43
C GLY A 153 4.72 4.98 1.84
N TRP A 154 5.70 5.88 1.98
CA TRP A 154 7.07 5.61 1.52
C TRP A 154 7.87 4.69 2.47
N ILE A 155 7.57 4.67 3.77
CA ILE A 155 8.13 3.69 4.72
C ILE A 155 7.56 2.31 4.41
N ASP A 156 6.24 2.23 4.25
CA ASP A 156 5.56 0.99 3.90
C ASP A 156 6.04 0.47 2.53
N GLY A 157 6.18 1.36 1.55
CA GLY A 157 6.75 1.04 0.24
C GLY A 157 8.17 0.50 0.34
N TYR A 158 9.02 1.06 1.20
CA TYR A 158 10.37 0.57 1.44
C TYR A 158 10.37 -0.85 2.01
N LEU A 159 9.57 -1.13 3.04
CA LEU A 159 9.43 -2.47 3.63
C LEU A 159 8.73 -3.50 2.71
N LYS A 160 8.11 -3.02 1.63
CA LYS A 160 7.56 -3.83 0.53
C LYS A 160 8.52 -3.95 -0.67
N GLY A 161 9.73 -3.40 -0.57
CA GLY A 161 10.77 -3.45 -1.62
C GLY A 161 10.52 -2.54 -2.81
N ARG A 162 9.62 -1.54 -2.70
CA ARG A 162 9.33 -0.57 -3.77
C ARG A 162 10.35 0.58 -3.81
N TYR A 163 11.03 0.83 -2.70
CA TYR A 163 12.07 1.85 -2.57
C TYR A 163 13.35 1.22 -2.03
N THR A 164 14.48 1.75 -2.47
CA THR A 164 15.81 1.43 -1.95
C THR A 164 16.49 2.70 -1.41
N ARG A 165 17.60 2.56 -0.70
CA ARG A 165 18.37 3.70 -0.16
C ARG A 165 18.87 4.61 -1.27
N GLU A 166 19.28 4.03 -2.38
CA GLU A 166 19.76 4.72 -3.58
C GLU A 166 18.61 5.47 -4.26
N SER A 167 17.39 4.91 -4.24
CA SER A 167 16.22 5.54 -4.87
C SER A 167 15.79 6.86 -4.22
N VAL A 168 16.24 7.15 -2.99
CA VAL A 168 15.85 8.34 -2.22
C VAL A 168 16.94 9.38 -2.06
N GLU A 169 18.11 9.20 -2.68
CA GLU A 169 19.24 10.13 -2.57
C GLU A 169 18.86 11.59 -2.89
N ASN A 170 17.99 11.77 -3.89
CA ASN A 170 17.47 13.08 -4.31
C ASN A 170 15.98 13.29 -3.99
N SER A 171 15.40 12.47 -3.10
CA SER A 171 13.99 12.57 -2.74
C SER A 171 13.75 13.75 -1.80
N LYS A 172 12.63 14.46 -2.02
CA LYS A 172 12.15 15.50 -1.10
C LYS A 172 11.37 14.94 0.09
N PHE A 173 11.02 13.66 0.05
CA PHE A 173 10.06 13.05 0.98
C PHE A 173 10.69 12.06 1.97
N ALA A 174 11.75 11.38 1.56
CA ALA A 174 12.40 10.32 2.33
C ALA A 174 13.92 10.47 2.25
N SER A 175 14.64 9.96 3.25
CA SER A 175 16.10 9.87 3.26
C SER A 175 16.57 8.46 3.61
N ALA A 176 17.78 8.10 3.19
CA ALA A 176 18.39 6.82 3.54
C ALA A 176 18.48 6.61 5.07
N ALA A 177 18.79 7.67 5.82
CA ALA A 177 18.83 7.62 7.28
C ALA A 177 17.47 7.30 7.92
N GLN A 178 16.35 7.67 7.29
CA GLN A 178 15.01 7.25 7.76
C GLN A 178 14.76 5.77 7.50
N PHE A 179 15.28 5.20 6.42
CA PHE A 179 15.23 3.76 6.17
C PHE A 179 16.11 2.97 7.14
N ASP A 180 17.32 3.44 7.42
CA ASP A 180 18.19 2.83 8.43
C ASP A 180 17.54 2.85 9.81
N LEU A 181 16.86 3.95 10.16
CA LEU A 181 16.09 4.02 11.40
C LEU A 181 14.89 3.05 11.38
N THR A 182 14.22 2.92 10.23
CA THR A 182 13.09 2.00 10.07
C THR A 182 13.51 0.56 10.34
N ASP A 183 14.65 0.13 9.80
CA ASP A 183 15.15 -1.24 10.02
C ASP A 183 15.40 -1.51 11.51
N LYS A 184 16.03 -0.56 12.22
CA LYS A 184 16.22 -0.67 13.67
C LYS A 184 14.89 -0.76 14.42
N LEU A 185 13.89 0.03 14.03
CA LEU A 185 12.57 0.02 14.65
C LEU A 185 11.77 -1.25 14.36
N VAL A 186 12.02 -1.90 13.22
CA VAL A 186 11.47 -3.22 12.89
C VAL A 186 12.13 -4.29 13.74
N GLU A 187 13.45 -4.22 13.93
CA GLU A 187 14.21 -5.18 14.73
C GLU A 187 13.72 -5.24 16.19
N ILE A 188 13.38 -4.08 16.76
CA ILE A 188 12.84 -3.99 18.14
C ILE A 188 11.32 -4.17 18.22
N GLY A 189 10.62 -4.41 17.11
CA GLY A 189 9.17 -4.63 17.08
C GLY A 189 8.29 -3.38 17.25
N VAL A 190 8.86 -2.17 17.24
CA VAL A 190 8.09 -0.92 17.26
C VAL A 190 7.36 -0.69 15.93
N ILE A 191 8.00 -1.08 14.82
CA ILE A 191 7.40 -1.08 13.49
C ILE A 191 7.12 -2.53 13.07
N GLU A 192 5.88 -2.82 12.68
CA GLU A 192 5.47 -4.15 12.26
C GLU A 192 4.57 -4.11 11.03
N LYS A 193 4.78 -5.04 10.10
CA LYS A 193 3.89 -5.24 8.96
C LYS A 193 2.79 -6.22 9.33
N LYS A 194 1.54 -5.79 9.27
CA LYS A 194 0.36 -6.59 9.62
C LYS A 194 -0.65 -6.62 8.48
N PHE A 195 -1.59 -7.55 8.57
CA PHE A 195 -2.73 -7.58 7.65
C PHE A 195 -3.61 -6.35 7.88
N ASN A 196 -4.01 -5.68 6.80
CA ASN A 196 -4.80 -4.46 6.85
C ASN A 196 -6.27 -4.75 6.54
N LEU A 197 -7.07 -5.01 7.58
CA LEU A 197 -8.52 -5.19 7.42
C LEU A 197 -9.20 -3.91 6.94
N ASP A 198 -8.67 -2.74 7.28
CA ASP A 198 -9.21 -1.45 6.85
C ASP A 198 -9.06 -1.26 5.33
N PHE A 199 -8.16 -1.98 4.66
CA PHE A 199 -8.15 -1.99 3.20
C PHE A 199 -9.47 -2.54 2.64
N ILE A 200 -10.03 -3.59 3.26
CA ILE A 200 -11.26 -4.25 2.77
C ILE A 200 -12.51 -3.52 3.28
N LEU A 201 -12.52 -3.12 4.55
CA LEU A 201 -13.71 -2.60 5.22
C LEU A 201 -13.75 -1.07 5.31
N GLY A 202 -12.59 -0.42 5.17
CA GLY A 202 -12.44 1.02 5.34
C GLY A 202 -12.90 1.83 4.12
N ALA A 203 -13.06 3.13 4.35
CA ALA A 203 -13.41 4.10 3.33
C ALA A 203 -12.19 4.50 2.48
N ASP A 204 -12.47 5.14 1.34
CA ASP A 204 -11.42 5.77 0.54
C ASP A 204 -10.74 6.90 1.31
N SER A 205 -9.47 7.15 1.00
CA SER A 205 -8.63 8.14 1.67
C SER A 205 -8.16 9.22 0.69
N SER A 206 -7.76 10.38 1.20
CA SER A 206 -7.15 11.41 0.35
C SER A 206 -5.84 10.94 -0.26
N ASP A 207 -5.55 11.45 -1.46
CA ASP A 207 -4.27 11.38 -2.19
C ASP A 207 -3.02 11.66 -1.33
N GLN A 208 -3.15 12.41 -0.23
CA GLN A 208 -2.05 12.70 0.69
C GLN A 208 -1.72 11.57 1.67
N ARG A 209 -2.56 10.53 1.76
CA ARG A 209 -2.47 9.41 2.69
C ARG A 209 -2.83 8.08 2.00
N PRO A 210 -2.17 7.73 0.88
CA PRO A 210 -2.47 6.49 0.16
C PRO A 210 -2.33 5.24 1.03
N GLU A 211 -1.56 5.30 2.12
CA GLU A 211 -1.46 4.25 3.14
C GLU A 211 -2.76 3.92 3.87
N SER A 212 -3.74 4.84 3.88
CA SER A 212 -5.01 4.70 4.61
C SER A 212 -6.18 4.34 3.68
N ALA A 213 -5.92 4.06 2.41
CA ALA A 213 -6.99 3.80 1.44
C ALA A 213 -7.67 2.45 1.71
N GLY A 214 -9.01 2.45 1.67
CA GLY A 214 -9.85 1.26 1.71
C GLY A 214 -10.84 1.23 0.55
N ILE A 215 -11.31 0.02 0.21
CA ILE A 215 -12.29 -0.24 -0.87
C ILE A 215 -13.69 -0.58 -0.35
N GLY A 216 -13.91 -0.56 0.96
CA GLY A 216 -15.13 -1.07 1.59
C GLY A 216 -16.38 -0.27 1.27
N VAL A 217 -16.25 1.04 1.04
CA VAL A 217 -17.40 1.91 0.66
C VAL A 217 -17.72 1.82 -0.84
N ALA A 218 -16.82 1.26 -1.65
CA ALA A 218 -16.98 1.10 -3.09
C ALA A 218 -17.56 -0.28 -3.50
N MET A 219 -17.72 -1.20 -2.53
CA MET A 219 -18.29 -2.54 -2.73
C MET A 219 -19.80 -2.58 -2.51
#